data_AF-A0A4Q1KZN3-F1
#
_entry.id   AF-A0A4Q1KZN3-F1
#
_cell.length_a   1.000
_cell.length_b   1.000
_cell.length_c   1.000
_cell.angle_alpha   90.00
_cell.angle_beta   90.00
_cell.angle_gamma   90.00
#
_symmetry.space_group_name_H-M   'P 1'
#
loop_
_entity.id
_entity.type
_entity.pdbx_description
1 polymer ?
#
loop_
_entity_poly.entity_id
_entity_poly.type
_entity_poly.pdbx_seq_one_letter_code
_entity_poly.pdbx_strand_id
1 'polypeptide(L)'
;MKKTLLSIWKDPVWSKVISVAIIAIVGGIYTAYNWGRAKNFLKEQYNNFINLNVPLYYIILFILILGLFIWVLSKLNITKVKTKKDHFIGDDYRYTFGDVNILCRYSVGVSNYTGKPFIFNLKVYCNKHTPALELNEGYCSVRDCSNDKVYIDLFKVEKILEADIIHRWEEYDKK
;
A
#
# COMPACT_ATOMS: atom_id res chain seq x y z
N MET A 1 -10.24 -2.44 -4.56
CA MET A 1 -10.48 -3.32 -5.73
C MET A 1 -10.15 -2.68 -7.08
N LYS A 2 -10.70 -1.50 -7.45
CA LYS A 2 -10.42 -0.91 -8.79
C LYS A 2 -8.92 -0.63 -9.05
N LYS A 3 -8.18 -0.18 -8.04
CA LYS A 3 -6.75 0.16 -8.16
C LYS A 3 -5.82 -1.05 -8.35
N THR A 4 -6.16 -2.19 -7.76
CA THR A 4 -5.35 -3.42 -7.84
C THR A 4 -5.52 -4.13 -9.19
N LEU A 5 -6.73 -4.14 -9.74
CA LEU A 5 -7.02 -4.66 -11.09
C LEU A 5 -6.28 -3.86 -12.18
N LEU A 6 -6.26 -2.53 -12.07
CA LEU A 6 -5.52 -1.65 -12.96
C LEU A 6 -4.00 -1.84 -12.88
N SER A 7 -3.46 -2.19 -11.71
CA SER A 7 -2.03 -2.47 -11.53
C SER A 7 -1.63 -3.78 -12.22
N ILE A 8 -2.41 -4.84 -12.05
CA ILE A 8 -2.15 -6.14 -12.68
C ILE A 8 -2.23 -6.04 -14.21
N TRP A 9 -3.15 -5.22 -14.73
CA TRP A 9 -3.28 -4.96 -16.17
C TRP A 9 -2.14 -4.13 -16.77
N LYS A 10 -1.50 -3.28 -15.97
CA LYS A 10 -0.36 -2.44 -16.39
C LYS A 10 0.99 -3.15 -16.30
N ASP A 11 1.05 -4.28 -15.60
CA ASP A 11 2.25 -5.11 -15.55
C ASP A 11 2.44 -5.84 -16.89
N PRO A 12 3.56 -5.62 -17.60
CA PRO A 12 3.77 -6.17 -18.95
C PRO A 12 3.87 -7.69 -19.00
N VAL A 13 4.16 -8.35 -17.87
CA VAL A 13 4.26 -9.82 -17.76
C VAL A 13 2.88 -10.40 -17.45
N TRP A 14 2.23 -9.93 -16.39
CA TRP A 14 0.95 -10.50 -15.95
C TRP A 14 -0.22 -10.21 -16.90
N SER A 15 -0.20 -9.05 -17.58
CA SER A 15 -1.21 -8.72 -18.61
C SER A 15 -1.18 -9.71 -19.79
N LYS A 16 0.01 -10.18 -20.20
CA LYS A 16 0.16 -11.21 -21.24
C LYS A 16 -0.35 -12.57 -20.77
N VAL A 17 -0.01 -12.98 -19.55
CA VAL A 17 -0.46 -14.25 -18.95
C VAL A 17 -1.99 -14.30 -18.87
N ILE A 18 -2.62 -13.23 -18.41
CA ILE A 18 -4.09 -13.14 -18.31
C ILE A 18 -4.73 -13.15 -19.70
N SER A 19 -4.15 -12.44 -20.67
CA SER A 19 -4.65 -12.42 -22.04
C SER A 19 -4.60 -13.80 -22.70
N VAL A 20 -3.51 -14.55 -22.52
CA VAL A 20 -3.39 -15.93 -23.01
C VAL A 20 -4.40 -16.85 -22.32
N ALA A 21 -4.63 -16.70 -21.01
CA ALA A 21 -5.64 -17.46 -20.29
C ALA A 21 -7.07 -17.17 -20.81
N ILE A 22 -7.41 -15.89 -21.06
CA ILE A 22 -8.71 -15.51 -21.63
C ILE A 22 -8.88 -16.10 -23.04
N ILE A 23 -7.86 -16.00 -23.89
CA ILE A 23 -7.90 -16.56 -25.25
C ILE A 23 -8.07 -18.08 -25.21
N ALA A 24 -7.37 -18.77 -24.31
CA ALA A 24 -7.50 -20.22 -24.13
C ALA A 24 -8.91 -20.61 -23.66
N ILE A 25 -9.51 -19.85 -22.73
CA ILE A 25 -10.87 -20.09 -22.24
C ILE A 25 -11.89 -19.83 -23.36
N VAL A 26 -11.80 -18.70 -24.06
CA VAL A 26 -12.72 -18.34 -25.15
C VAL A 26 -12.60 -19.34 -26.30
N GLY A 27 -11.39 -19.75 -26.67
CA GLY A 27 -11.15 -20.78 -27.69
C GLY A 27 -11.69 -22.15 -27.26
N GLY A 28 -11.51 -22.53 -26.00
CA GLY A 28 -12.08 -23.76 -25.43
C GLY A 28 -13.61 -23.76 -25.46
N ILE A 29 -14.24 -22.64 -25.08
CA ILE A 29 -15.70 -22.49 -25.14
C ILE A 29 -16.19 -22.55 -26.59
N TYR A 30 -15.52 -21.87 -27.52
CA TYR A 30 -15.91 -21.84 -28.92
C TYR A 30 -15.81 -23.22 -29.60
N THR A 31 -14.73 -23.95 -29.31
CA THR A 31 -14.54 -25.32 -29.82
C THR A 31 -15.55 -26.30 -29.22
N ALA A 32 -15.82 -26.22 -27.91
CA ALA A 32 -16.85 -27.02 -27.25
C ALA A 32 -18.26 -26.71 -27.78
N TYR A 33 -18.57 -25.44 -28.04
CA TYR A 33 -19.84 -25.01 -28.61
C TYR A 33 -20.04 -25.54 -30.04
N ASN A 34 -19.04 -25.40 -30.91
CA ASN A 34 -19.12 -25.90 -32.28
C ASN A 34 -19.18 -27.43 -32.34
N TRP A 35 -18.43 -28.13 -31.48
CA TRP A 35 -18.51 -29.58 -31.35
C TRP A 35 -19.89 -30.04 -30.88
N GLY A 36 -20.47 -29.34 -29.91
CA GLY A 36 -21.82 -29.62 -29.40
C GLY A 36 -22.93 -29.34 -30.42
N ARG A 37 -22.75 -28.35 -31.30
CA ARG A 37 -23.68 -28.01 -32.39
C ARG A 37 -23.66 -29.05 -33.51
N ALA A 38 -22.47 -29.56 -33.87
CA ALA A 38 -22.31 -30.54 -34.94
C ALA A 38 -22.93 -31.91 -34.65
N LYS A 39 -23.14 -32.24 -33.37
CA LYS A 39 -23.64 -33.56 -32.94
C LYS A 39 -25.07 -33.59 -32.37
N ASN A 40 -25.85 -32.50 -32.46
CA ASN A 40 -27.09 -32.32 -31.68
C ASN A 40 -26.92 -32.50 -30.15
N PHE A 41 -25.66 -32.55 -29.69
CA PHE A 41 -25.26 -32.89 -28.32
C PHE A 41 -25.64 -31.78 -27.34
N LEU A 42 -25.75 -30.53 -27.78
CA LEU A 42 -26.20 -29.42 -26.92
C LEU A 42 -27.64 -29.57 -26.45
N LYS A 43 -28.54 -30.16 -27.24
CA LYS A 43 -29.95 -30.32 -26.82
C LYS A 43 -30.13 -31.46 -25.83
N GLU A 44 -29.41 -32.57 -26.03
CA GLU A 44 -29.35 -33.69 -25.09
C GLU A 44 -28.57 -33.34 -23.81
N GLN A 45 -27.43 -32.66 -23.93
CA GLN A 45 -26.67 -32.19 -22.78
C GLN A 45 -27.39 -31.10 -22.02
N TYR A 46 -28.12 -30.18 -22.66
CA TYR A 46 -28.91 -29.16 -21.95
C TYR A 46 -30.04 -29.80 -21.13
N ASN A 47 -30.75 -30.79 -21.68
CA ASN A 47 -31.72 -31.58 -20.91
C ASN A 47 -31.05 -32.36 -19.76
N ASN A 48 -29.85 -32.91 -19.99
CA ASN A 48 -29.08 -33.59 -18.94
C ASN A 48 -28.43 -32.62 -17.94
N PHE A 49 -28.20 -31.36 -18.31
CA PHE A 49 -27.62 -30.31 -17.45
C PHE A 49 -28.67 -29.72 -16.52
N ILE A 50 -29.92 -29.61 -16.98
CA ILE A 50 -31.07 -29.24 -16.14
C ILE A 50 -31.47 -30.41 -15.24
N ASN A 51 -31.36 -31.65 -15.71
CA ASN A 51 -31.54 -32.86 -14.88
C ASN A 51 -30.24 -33.35 -14.23
N LEU A 52 -29.20 -32.51 -14.16
CA LEU A 52 -27.92 -32.90 -13.60
C LEU A 52 -28.11 -33.00 -12.09
N ASN A 53 -28.37 -34.22 -11.64
CA ASN A 53 -28.41 -34.57 -10.24
C ASN A 53 -26.98 -34.51 -9.71
N VAL A 54 -26.44 -33.30 -9.54
CA VAL A 54 -25.08 -33.05 -9.07
C VAL A 54 -24.98 -33.71 -7.70
N PRO A 55 -24.20 -34.77 -7.56
CA PRO A 55 -24.03 -35.41 -6.27
C PRO A 55 -23.49 -34.40 -5.27
N LEU A 56 -24.09 -34.36 -4.07
CA LEU A 56 -23.73 -33.40 -3.02
C LEU A 56 -22.22 -33.40 -2.70
N TYR A 57 -21.55 -34.54 -2.90
CA TYR A 57 -20.11 -34.67 -2.69
C TYR A 57 -19.25 -33.77 -3.61
N TYR A 58 -19.69 -33.45 -4.83
CA TYR A 58 -18.95 -32.52 -5.70
C TYR A 58 -19.04 -31.08 -5.20
N ILE A 59 -20.18 -30.69 -4.62
CA ILE A 59 -20.37 -29.36 -4.01
C ILE A 59 -19.47 -29.25 -2.77
N ILE A 60 -19.44 -30.30 -1.95
CA ILE A 60 -18.58 -30.38 -0.76
C ILE A 60 -17.09 -30.31 -1.17
N LEU A 61 -16.68 -31.05 -2.20
CA LEU A 61 -15.30 -31.01 -2.71
C LEU A 61 -14.93 -29.61 -3.22
N PHE A 62 -15.84 -28.94 -3.94
CA PHE A 62 -15.61 -27.58 -4.43
C PHE A 62 -15.44 -26.59 -3.28
N ILE A 63 -16.29 -26.66 -2.25
CA ILE A 63 -16.18 -25.81 -1.05
C ILE A 63 -14.85 -26.06 -0.34
N LEU A 64 -14.41 -27.32 -0.23
CA LEU A 64 -13.11 -27.67 0.37
C LEU A 64 -11.95 -27.09 -0.43
N ILE A 65 -11.94 -27.23 -1.76
CA ILE A 65 -10.89 -26.68 -2.62
C ILE A 65 -10.84 -25.16 -2.52
N LEU A 66 -12.00 -24.50 -2.52
CA LEU A 66 -12.10 -23.04 -2.45
C LEU A 66 -11.66 -22.53 -1.07
N GLY A 67 -12.02 -23.23 0.01
CA GLY A 67 -11.53 -22.96 1.36
C GLY A 67 -10.01 -23.11 1.48
N LEU A 68 -9.45 -24.17 0.89
CA LEU A 68 -8.00 -24.42 0.87
C LEU A 68 -7.27 -23.34 0.07
N PHE A 69 -7.83 -22.90 -1.05
CA PHE A 69 -7.29 -21.78 -1.85
C PHE A 69 -7.30 -20.46 -1.06
N ILE A 70 -8.40 -20.12 -0.38
CA ILE A 70 -8.48 -18.91 0.48
C ILE A 70 -7.47 -19.02 1.63
N TRP A 71 -7.34 -20.20 2.24
CA TRP A 71 -6.39 -20.43 3.33
C TRP A 71 -4.95 -20.25 2.88
N VAL A 72 -4.57 -20.82 1.73
CA VAL A 72 -3.23 -20.64 1.14
C VAL A 72 -2.98 -19.16 0.82
N LEU A 73 -3.94 -18.46 0.20
CA LEU A 73 -3.82 -17.02 -0.06
C LEU A 73 -3.72 -16.18 1.20
N SER A 74 -4.32 -16.60 2.32
CA SER A 74 -4.17 -15.91 3.61
C SER A 74 -2.83 -16.17 4.28
N LYS A 75 -2.21 -17.34 4.05
CA LYS A 75 -0.88 -17.72 4.58
C LYS A 75 0.25 -17.12 3.79
N LEU A 76 0.07 -16.99 2.48
CA LEU A 76 0.95 -16.22 1.63
C LEU A 76 0.69 -14.75 1.94
N ASN A 77 1.59 -14.07 2.68
CA ASN A 77 1.57 -12.64 3.01
C ASN A 77 1.61 -11.70 1.76
N ILE A 78 1.00 -12.09 0.64
CA ILE A 78 0.90 -11.35 -0.62
C ILE A 78 0.06 -10.06 -0.44
N THR A 79 -0.67 -9.92 0.66
CA THR A 79 -1.59 -8.80 0.90
C THR A 79 -0.98 -7.56 1.54
N LYS A 80 0.31 -7.52 1.84
CA LYS A 80 0.99 -6.27 2.21
C LYS A 80 2.13 -5.97 1.25
N VAL A 81 1.76 -5.69 -0.01
CA VAL A 81 2.59 -4.77 -0.81
C VAL A 81 2.66 -3.50 0.01
N LYS A 82 3.76 -3.28 0.74
CA LYS A 82 4.01 -2.03 1.47
C LYS A 82 3.85 -0.93 0.45
N THR A 83 2.75 -0.20 0.54
CA THR A 83 2.52 0.91 -0.37
C THR A 83 3.50 2.00 0.01
N LYS A 84 3.83 2.87 -0.95
CA LYS A 84 4.64 4.06 -0.70
C LYS A 84 4.16 4.83 0.55
N LYS A 85 2.84 4.86 0.79
CA LYS A 85 2.24 5.44 1.98
C LYS A 85 2.68 4.75 3.28
N ASP A 86 2.74 3.43 3.30
CA ASP A 86 3.13 2.65 4.49
C ASP A 86 4.62 2.79 4.84
N HIS A 87 5.46 3.29 3.92
CA HIS A 87 6.87 3.57 4.22
C HIS A 87 7.08 4.87 4.98
N PHE A 88 6.19 5.85 4.78
CA PHE A 88 6.31 7.17 5.40
C PHE A 88 5.35 7.34 6.59
N ILE A 89 4.22 6.62 6.61
CA ILE A 89 3.24 6.73 7.71
C ILE A 89 3.74 5.98 8.94
N GLY A 90 3.80 6.68 10.08
CA GLY A 90 3.97 6.08 11.40
C GLY A 90 5.39 6.03 11.95
N ASP A 91 6.37 6.55 11.21
CA ASP A 91 7.74 6.65 11.70
C ASP A 91 7.96 7.94 12.51
N ASP A 92 8.58 7.81 13.68
CA ASP A 92 9.06 8.90 14.52
C ASP A 92 10.42 9.35 13.96
N TYR A 93 10.40 10.30 13.02
CA TYR A 93 11.64 10.77 12.41
C TYR A 93 12.42 11.68 13.37
N ARG A 94 13.74 11.51 13.37
CA ARG A 94 14.67 12.34 14.16
C ARG A 94 15.54 13.14 13.21
N TYR A 95 15.56 14.45 13.40
CA TYR A 95 16.44 15.35 12.65
C TYR A 95 17.22 16.24 13.61
N THR A 96 18.54 16.34 13.38
CA THR A 96 19.44 17.19 14.15
C THR A 96 20.01 18.30 13.27
N PHE A 97 19.74 19.55 13.63
CA PHE A 97 20.40 20.69 13.00
C PHE A 97 21.78 20.88 13.63
N GLY A 98 22.83 20.65 12.84
CA GLY A 98 24.23 20.58 13.29
C GLY A 98 24.71 21.80 14.08
N ASP A 99 24.22 22.99 13.73
CA ASP A 99 24.70 24.22 14.34
C ASP A 99 23.99 24.58 15.65
N VAL A 100 22.76 24.08 15.85
CA VAL A 100 21.89 24.48 16.98
C VAL A 100 21.65 23.33 17.97
N ASN A 101 22.07 22.10 17.64
CA ASN A 101 21.91 20.88 18.44
C ASN A 101 20.48 20.72 18.97
N ILE A 102 19.53 20.78 18.05
CA ILE A 102 18.10 20.60 18.29
C ILE A 102 17.66 19.27 17.69
N LEU A 103 16.77 18.56 18.37
CA LEU A 103 16.20 17.30 17.93
C LEU A 103 14.73 17.53 17.56
N CYS A 104 14.37 17.34 16.30
CA CYS A 104 12.98 17.34 15.87
C CYS A 104 12.41 15.92 15.93
N ARG A 105 11.20 15.76 16.46
CA ARG A 105 10.38 14.56 16.34
C ARG A 105 9.09 14.91 15.64
N TYR A 106 8.70 14.13 14.66
CA TYR A 106 7.50 14.40 13.90
C TYR A 106 6.95 13.13 13.28
N SER A 107 5.65 13.16 12.98
CA SER A 107 4.96 12.11 12.25
C SER A 107 4.68 12.58 10.82
N VAL A 108 4.62 11.63 9.88
CA VAL A 108 4.35 11.93 8.47
C VAL A 108 3.02 11.32 8.04
N GLY A 109 2.18 12.16 7.45
CA GLY A 109 0.90 11.79 6.86
C GLY A 109 0.97 11.90 5.35
N VAL A 110 -0.01 11.33 4.65
CA VAL A 110 -0.15 11.51 3.20
C VAL A 110 -1.53 12.06 2.91
N SER A 111 -1.57 13.24 2.28
CA SER A 111 -2.82 13.92 1.97
C SER A 111 -3.67 13.08 1.03
N ASN A 112 -4.95 12.92 1.36
CA ASN A 112 -5.91 12.25 0.48
C ASN A 112 -6.24 13.08 -0.76
N TYR A 113 -6.05 14.40 -0.70
CA TYR A 113 -6.37 15.32 -1.79
C TYR A 113 -5.21 15.47 -2.78
N THR A 114 -4.01 15.77 -2.28
CA THR A 114 -2.84 16.01 -3.14
C THR A 114 -2.00 14.76 -3.39
N GLY A 115 -2.19 13.71 -2.59
CA GLY A 115 -1.36 12.50 -2.63
C GLY A 115 0.09 12.73 -2.16
N LYS A 116 0.41 13.94 -1.66
CA LYS A 116 1.73 14.33 -1.18
C LYS A 116 1.89 14.05 0.32
N PRO A 117 3.10 13.73 0.79
CA PRO A 117 3.37 13.64 2.21
C PRO A 117 3.36 15.03 2.87
N PHE A 118 3.00 15.07 4.15
CA PHE A 118 3.04 16.27 4.99
C PHE A 118 3.43 15.90 6.42
N ILE A 119 3.93 16.87 7.18
CA ILE A 119 4.31 16.66 8.58
C ILE A 119 3.13 16.98 9.50
N PHE A 120 3.00 16.23 10.59
CA PHE A 120 2.12 16.60 11.70
C PHE A 120 2.76 16.22 13.04
N ASN A 121 2.24 16.79 14.13
CA ASN A 121 2.74 16.59 15.49
C ASN A 121 4.24 16.90 15.64
N LEU A 122 4.74 17.96 14.98
CA LEU A 122 6.13 18.39 15.11
C LEU A 122 6.40 18.83 16.56
N LYS A 123 7.38 18.19 17.19
CA LYS A 123 7.94 18.56 18.48
C LYS A 123 9.43 18.82 18.33
N VAL A 124 9.91 19.92 18.88
CA VAL A 124 11.33 20.29 18.80
C VAL A 124 11.91 20.30 20.20
N TYR A 125 13.05 19.64 20.35
CA TYR A 125 13.73 19.44 21.63
C TYR A 125 15.12 20.08 21.58
N CYS A 126 15.53 20.71 22.69
CA CYS A 126 16.90 21.09 22.94
C CYS A 126 17.71 19.85 23.36
N ASN A 127 18.66 19.45 22.52
CA ASN A 127 19.50 18.27 22.76
C ASN A 127 20.76 18.59 23.61
N LYS A 128 20.90 19.84 24.08
CA LYS A 128 21.97 20.26 25.00
C LYS A 128 21.73 19.85 26.46
N HIS A 129 20.52 19.39 26.77
CA HIS A 129 20.14 18.90 28.10
C HIS A 129 19.88 17.40 28.06
N THR A 130 20.14 16.74 29.18
CA THR A 130 19.80 15.32 29.37
C THR A 130 18.90 15.21 30.61
N PRO A 131 17.62 14.82 30.46
CA PRO A 131 16.93 14.50 29.21
C PRO A 131 16.73 15.71 28.30
N ALA A 132 16.54 15.47 27.00
CA ALA A 132 16.27 16.52 26.02
C ALA A 132 14.96 17.24 26.37
N LEU A 133 14.98 18.57 26.38
CA LEU A 133 13.85 19.40 26.81
C LEU A 133 13.09 19.93 25.62
N GLU A 134 11.76 19.83 25.63
CA GLU A 134 10.92 20.41 24.58
C GLU A 134 11.08 21.94 24.58
N LEU A 135 11.23 22.53 23.40
CA LEU A 135 11.30 23.98 23.25
C LEU A 135 9.92 24.57 23.50
N ASN A 136 9.88 25.67 24.24
CA ASN A 136 8.67 26.45 24.44
C ASN A 136 8.73 27.69 23.54
N GLU A 137 7.77 27.83 22.63
CA GLU A 137 7.70 28.96 21.68
C GLU A 137 9.01 29.23 20.91
N GLY A 138 9.79 28.17 20.62
CA GLY A 138 11.05 28.28 19.89
C GLY A 138 12.29 28.57 20.75
N TYR A 139 12.16 28.60 22.09
CA TYR A 139 13.28 28.80 23.02
C TYR A 139 13.46 27.63 23.98
N CYS A 140 14.68 27.49 24.50
CA CYS A 140 14.94 26.55 25.59
C CYS A 140 14.52 27.15 26.93
N SER A 141 13.82 26.38 27.77
CA SER A 141 13.32 26.85 29.08
C SER A 141 14.40 27.01 30.16
N VAL A 142 15.62 26.52 29.91
CA VAL A 142 16.73 26.62 30.86
C VAL A 142 17.45 27.95 30.67
N ARG A 143 17.27 28.86 31.64
CA ARG A 143 18.06 30.09 31.75
C ARG A 143 19.54 29.70 31.78
N ASP A 144 20.34 30.33 30.93
CA ASP A 144 21.77 30.02 30.64
C ASP A 144 22.05 28.96 29.58
N CYS A 145 21.03 28.34 28.99
CA CYS A 145 21.25 27.57 27.77
C CYS A 145 21.56 28.51 26.60
N SER A 146 22.52 28.14 25.75
CA SER A 146 22.75 28.89 24.50
C SER A 146 21.52 28.96 23.59
N ASN A 147 20.60 28.00 23.72
CA ASN A 147 19.36 27.93 22.94
C ASN A 147 18.18 28.67 23.62
N ASP A 148 18.37 29.23 24.82
CA ASP A 148 17.43 30.17 25.45
C ASP A 148 17.51 31.55 24.79
N LYS A 149 18.69 31.90 24.23
CA LYS A 149 18.95 33.20 23.60
C LYS A 149 18.75 33.21 22.08
N VAL A 150 18.51 32.05 21.48
CA VAL A 150 18.39 31.90 20.02
C VAL A 150 16.97 31.45 19.71
N TYR A 151 16.21 32.33 19.04
CA TYR A 151 14.88 31.99 18.56
C TYR A 151 14.96 30.94 17.44
N ILE A 152 14.29 29.81 17.66
CA ILE A 152 14.11 28.79 16.64
C ILE A 152 12.72 28.96 16.05
N ASP A 153 12.68 29.45 14.82
CA ASP A 153 11.45 29.58 14.05
C ASP A 153 10.91 28.19 13.70
N LEU A 154 9.93 27.73 14.48
CA LEU A 154 9.29 26.42 14.33
C LEU A 154 8.60 26.27 12.97
N PHE A 155 8.05 27.35 12.42
CA PHE A 155 7.42 27.34 11.09
C PHE A 155 8.46 27.13 9.99
N LYS A 156 9.61 27.81 10.09
CA LYS A 156 10.72 27.59 9.15
C LYS A 156 11.27 26.17 9.24
N VAL A 157 11.42 25.64 10.45
CA VAL A 157 11.84 24.24 10.69
C VAL A 157 10.86 23.27 10.03
N GLU A 158 9.56 23.46 10.26
CA GLU A 158 8.51 22.65 9.63
C GLU A 158 8.63 22.67 8.11
N LYS A 159 8.77 23.86 7.49
CA LYS A 159 8.89 23.98 6.03
C LYS A 159 10.13 23.29 5.46
N ILE A 160 11.26 23.36 6.15
CA ILE A 160 12.50 22.67 5.75
C ILE A 160 12.28 21.15 5.79
N LEU A 161 11.69 20.65 6.89
CA LEU A 161 11.44 19.22 7.05
C LEU A 161 10.39 18.72 6.02
N GLU A 162 9.34 19.49 5.74
CA GLU A 162 8.35 19.15 4.72
C GLU A 162 9.00 19.05 3.34
N ALA A 163 9.86 20.00 2.98
CA ALA A 163 10.58 19.98 1.71
C ALA A 163 11.48 18.74 1.58
N ASP A 164 12.21 18.38 2.64
CA ASP A 164 13.06 17.20 2.69
C ASP A 164 12.25 15.89 2.53
N ILE A 165 11.10 15.77 3.18
CA ILE A 165 10.23 14.59 3.05
C ILE A 165 9.64 14.50 1.64
N ILE A 166 9.23 15.62 1.06
CA ILE A 166 8.73 15.65 -0.33
C ILE A 166 9.83 15.18 -1.28
N HIS A 167 11.07 15.64 -1.09
CA HIS A 167 12.20 15.18 -1.88
C HIS A 167 12.42 13.67 -1.75
N ARG A 168 12.49 13.15 -0.52
CA ARG A 168 12.62 11.70 -0.26
C ARG A 168 11.46 10.89 -0.87
N TRP A 169 10.25 11.44 -0.86
CA TRP A 169 9.08 10.84 -1.48
C TRP A 169 9.20 10.78 -3.00
N GLU A 170 9.69 11.84 -3.64
CA GLU A 170 9.89 11.88 -5.10
C GLU A 170 11.01 10.92 -5.55
N GLU A 171 12.08 10.79 -4.76
CA GLU A 171 13.15 9.81 -5.03
C GLU A 171 12.66 8.36 -4.96
N TYR A 172 11.74 8.05 -4.04
CA TYR A 172 11.16 6.72 -3.93
C TYR A 172 10.38 6.30 -5.19
N ASP A 173 9.77 7.24 -5.92
CA ASP A 173 9.05 6.94 -7.18
C ASP A 173 9.99 6.64 -8.36
N LYS A 174 11.27 7.00 -8.25
CA LYS A 174 12.26 6.81 -9.33
C LYS A 174 13.00 5.46 -9.25
N LYS A 175 12.83 4.71 -8.16
CA LYS A 175 13.40 3.36 -7.97
C LYS A 175 12.41 2.30 -8.43
#